data_AF-A0A815CGU4-F1
#
_entry.id   AF-A0A815CGU4-F1
#
_cell.length_a   1.000
_cell.length_b   1.000
_cell.length_c   1.000
_cell.angle_alpha   90.00
_cell.angle_beta   90.00
_cell.angle_gamma   90.00
#
_symmetry.space_group_name_H-M   'P 1'
#
loop_
_entity.id
_entity.type
_entity.pdbx_description
1 polymer ?
#
loop_
_entity_poly.entity_id
_entity_poly.type
_entity_poly.pdbx_seq_one_letter_code
_entity_poly.pdbx_strand_id
1 'polypeptide(L)'
;MFLHFLFMFSIAFISITHGAMDVNALARCIMSEASTGNRNEQIAIGFACQRNRNHASNQPPTYNVTKLAQDILAGKINDITNGANHWYSPRSMPSEAEKPRCKKPFGAGRMDCNGGLEKSCGKSRNYKPGWAKNRNPVYISNVRDCYFKFFLL
;
A
#
# COMPACT_ATOMS: atom_id res chain seq x y z
N MET A 1 -25.98 -41.33 40.46
CA MET A 1 -24.81 -41.67 39.62
C MET A 1 -25.15 -41.33 38.18
N PHE A 2 -24.84 -40.12 37.70
CA PHE A 2 -24.72 -39.80 36.27
C PHE A 2 -23.82 -38.57 36.15
N LEU A 3 -22.56 -38.84 35.80
CA LEU A 3 -21.48 -37.89 35.61
C LEU A 3 -21.59 -37.37 34.16
N HIS A 4 -21.97 -36.10 33.98
CA HIS A 4 -21.93 -35.47 32.65
C HIS A 4 -20.52 -34.95 32.38
N PHE A 5 -19.80 -35.66 31.51
CA PHE A 5 -18.56 -35.22 30.88
C PHE A 5 -18.87 -34.12 29.85
N LEU A 6 -18.44 -32.88 30.12
CA LEU A 6 -18.34 -31.84 29.09
C LEU A 6 -16.94 -31.93 28.46
N PHE A 7 -16.89 -32.46 27.24
CA PHE A 7 -15.71 -32.43 26.38
C PHE A 7 -15.35 -30.98 26.03
N MET A 8 -14.19 -30.50 26.49
CA MET A 8 -13.57 -29.30 25.94
C MET A 8 -13.10 -29.58 24.53
N PHE A 9 -13.80 -29.06 23.52
CA PHE A 9 -13.24 -28.91 22.18
C PHE A 9 -12.24 -27.76 22.19
N SER A 10 -10.96 -28.10 22.31
CA SER A 10 -9.87 -27.17 21.99
C SER A 10 -9.86 -26.99 20.48
N ILE A 11 -10.44 -25.88 20.01
CA ILE A 11 -10.32 -25.47 18.62
C ILE A 11 -8.88 -24.98 18.45
N ALA A 12 -8.01 -25.85 17.93
CA ALA A 12 -6.72 -25.43 17.41
C ALA A 12 -7.00 -24.44 16.26
N PHE A 13 -6.85 -23.14 16.54
CA PHE A 13 -6.75 -22.14 15.49
C PHE A 13 -5.53 -22.51 14.65
N ILE A 14 -5.77 -23.06 13.46
CA ILE A 14 -4.78 -23.10 12.39
C ILE A 14 -4.56 -21.65 11.98
N SER A 15 -3.66 -20.99 12.70
CA SER A 15 -3.13 -19.69 12.29
C SER A 15 -2.31 -19.97 11.04
N ILE A 16 -2.91 -19.74 9.87
CA ILE A 16 -2.19 -19.75 8.60
C ILE A 16 -1.18 -18.61 8.70
N THR A 17 0.03 -18.92 9.15
CA THR A 17 1.12 -17.96 9.23
C THR A 17 1.49 -17.59 7.79
N HIS A 18 0.86 -16.54 7.28
CA HIS A 18 1.46 -15.75 6.20
C HIS A 18 2.79 -15.26 6.74
N GLY A 19 3.89 -15.95 6.40
CA GLY A 19 5.20 -15.74 7.01
C GLY A 19 5.53 -14.26 7.12
N ALA A 20 6.03 -13.81 8.26
CA ALA A 20 6.26 -12.38 8.51
C ALA A 20 7.09 -11.77 7.36
N MET A 21 6.74 -10.56 6.92
CA MET A 21 7.54 -9.84 5.93
C MET A 21 8.92 -9.59 6.53
N ASP A 22 9.98 -9.98 5.83
CA ASP A 22 11.34 -9.71 6.28
C ASP A 22 11.73 -8.23 6.03
N VAL A 23 12.74 -7.78 6.77
CA VAL A 23 13.23 -6.39 6.72
C VAL A 23 13.66 -5.98 5.31
N ASN A 24 14.34 -6.86 4.57
CA ASN A 24 14.86 -6.55 3.25
C ASN A 24 13.72 -6.43 2.23
N ALA A 25 12.72 -7.31 2.29
CA ALA A 25 11.52 -7.22 1.47
C ALA A 25 10.78 -5.89 1.70
N LEU A 26 10.55 -5.51 2.96
CA LEU A 26 9.90 -4.25 3.30
C LEU A 26 10.72 -3.03 2.84
N ALA A 27 12.04 -3.05 3.08
CA ALA A 27 12.92 -1.95 2.69
C ALA A 27 12.97 -1.77 1.17
N ARG A 28 12.96 -2.86 0.40
CA ARG A 28 12.89 -2.82 -1.07
C ARG A 28 11.57 -2.24 -1.57
N CYS A 29 10.44 -2.59 -0.93
CA CYS A 29 9.16 -1.95 -1.23
C CYS A 29 9.23 -0.43 -1.03
N ILE A 30 9.67 0.00 0.16
CA ILE A 30 9.73 1.42 0.51
C ILE A 30 10.65 2.16 -0.47
N MET A 31 11.79 1.59 -0.86
CA MET A 31 12.65 2.20 -1.87
C MET A 31 11.99 2.30 -3.24
N SER A 32 11.37 1.22 -3.71
CA SER A 32 10.75 1.19 -5.04
C SER A 32 9.58 2.16 -5.15
N GLU A 33 8.82 2.34 -4.08
CA GLU A 33 7.59 3.13 -4.09
C GLU A 33 7.80 4.57 -3.60
N ALA A 34 8.72 4.82 -2.66
CA ALA A 34 8.87 6.11 -1.97
C ALA A 34 10.33 6.56 -1.73
N SER A 35 11.28 6.19 -2.60
CA SER A 35 12.69 6.63 -2.50
C SER A 35 12.88 8.15 -2.46
N THR A 36 12.04 8.91 -3.18
CA THR A 36 12.04 10.39 -3.19
C THR A 36 10.94 10.99 -2.31
N GLY A 37 10.29 10.12 -1.52
CA GLY A 37 9.25 10.50 -0.58
C GLY A 37 9.80 11.15 0.67
N ASN A 38 8.99 11.99 1.32
CA ASN A 38 9.30 12.45 2.67
C ASN A 38 9.12 11.32 3.70
N ARG A 39 9.42 11.59 4.97
CA ARG A 39 9.38 10.57 6.02
C ARG A 39 8.00 9.94 6.20
N ASN A 40 6.91 10.72 6.17
CA ASN A 40 5.56 10.20 6.35
C ASN A 40 5.12 9.36 5.15
N GLU A 41 5.51 9.73 3.94
CA GLU A 41 5.27 8.95 2.73
C GLU A 41 5.97 7.59 2.80
N GLN A 42 7.23 7.56 3.23
CA GLN A 42 7.98 6.30 3.39
C GLN A 42 7.36 5.41 4.49
N ILE A 43 6.94 6.00 5.62
CA ILE A 43 6.26 5.25 6.69
C ILE A 43 4.93 4.68 6.19
N ALA A 44 4.12 5.51 5.52
CA ALA A 44 2.81 5.12 5.04
C ALA A 44 2.88 4.00 4.01
N ILE A 45 3.81 4.12 3.06
CA ILE A 45 4.13 3.05 2.11
C ILE A 45 4.60 1.80 2.86
N GLY A 46 5.49 1.93 3.84
CA GLY A 46 5.96 0.78 4.62
C GLY A 46 4.82 -0.04 5.24
N PHE A 47 3.88 0.62 5.91
CA PHE A 47 2.70 -0.05 6.46
C PHE A 47 1.81 -0.67 5.40
N ALA A 48 1.60 0.04 4.28
CA ALA A 48 0.78 -0.48 3.19
C ALA A 48 1.44 -1.70 2.51
N CYS A 49 2.76 -1.68 2.29
CA CYS A 49 3.54 -2.81 1.78
C CYS A 49 3.47 -4.02 2.72
N GLN A 50 3.61 -3.80 4.03
CA GLN A 50 3.53 -4.86 5.04
C GLN A 50 2.21 -5.63 4.96
N ARG A 51 1.10 -4.92 4.68
CA ARG A 51 -0.24 -5.49 4.51
C ARG A 51 -0.47 -6.08 3.13
N ASN A 52 0.05 -5.42 2.09
CA ASN A 52 -0.14 -5.78 0.70
C ASN A 52 1.20 -6.02 0.00
N ARG A 53 1.54 -7.30 -0.16
CA ARG A 53 2.84 -7.76 -0.64
C ARG A 53 2.99 -7.75 -2.16
N ASN A 54 1.99 -7.25 -2.88
CA ASN A 54 1.97 -7.20 -4.35
C ASN A 54 2.49 -5.84 -4.85
N HIS A 55 3.79 -5.61 -4.74
CA HIS A 55 4.42 -4.33 -5.09
C HIS A 55 5.75 -4.53 -5.80
N ALA A 56 6.26 -3.48 -6.43
CA ALA A 56 7.58 -3.51 -7.04
C ALA A 56 8.67 -3.52 -5.94
N SER A 57 9.72 -4.31 -6.14
CA SER A 57 10.85 -4.44 -5.19
C SER A 57 12.21 -4.37 -5.88
N ASN A 58 12.26 -3.66 -7.02
CA ASN A 58 13.38 -3.70 -7.95
C ASN A 58 14.56 -2.80 -7.53
N GLN A 59 14.38 -1.95 -6.51
CA GLN A 59 15.41 -1.02 -6.05
C GLN A 59 16.12 -1.56 -4.79
N PRO A 60 17.47 -1.54 -4.74
CA PRO A 60 18.19 -1.94 -3.53
C PRO A 60 17.96 -0.93 -2.40
N PRO A 61 17.82 -1.40 -1.14
CA PRO A 61 17.57 -0.53 0.01
C PRO A 61 18.81 0.27 0.41
N THR A 62 18.62 1.55 0.72
CA THR A 62 19.63 2.34 1.43
C THR A 62 19.63 1.99 2.92
N TYR A 63 20.73 2.26 3.62
CA TYR A 63 20.82 2.05 5.07
C TYR A 63 19.65 2.69 5.84
N ASN A 64 19.29 3.94 5.51
CA ASN A 64 18.21 4.65 6.19
C ASN A 64 16.83 4.00 5.99
N VAL A 65 16.58 3.46 4.80
CA VAL A 65 15.32 2.76 4.51
C VAL A 65 15.30 1.36 5.13
N THR A 66 16.44 0.66 5.17
CA THR A 66 16.57 -0.58 5.94
C THR A 66 16.28 -0.36 7.42
N LYS A 67 16.85 0.69 8.02
CA LYS A 67 16.59 1.05 9.42
C LYS A 67 15.12 1.41 9.66
N LEU A 68 14.50 2.17 8.74
CA LEU A 68 13.06 2.44 8.80
C LEU A 68 12.23 1.15 8.78
N ALA A 69 12.54 0.21 7.88
CA ALA A 69 11.83 -1.06 7.81
C ALA A 69 11.97 -1.88 9.10
N GLN A 70 13.16 -1.89 9.71
CA GLN A 70 13.38 -2.50 11.03
C GLN A 70 12.51 -1.86 12.11
N ASP A 71 12.47 -0.54 12.15
CA ASP A 71 11.69 0.20 13.16
C ASP A 71 10.17 -0.03 13.00
N ILE A 72 9.66 -0.13 11.76
CA ILE A 72 8.27 -0.49 11.49
C ILE A 72 7.97 -1.91 11.98
N LEU A 73 8.77 -2.91 11.59
CA LEU A 73 8.52 -4.32 11.94
C LEU A 73 8.70 -4.59 13.44
N ALA A 74 9.56 -3.82 14.11
CA ALA A 74 9.74 -3.88 15.55
C ALA A 74 8.65 -3.12 16.34
N GLY A 75 7.68 -2.49 15.67
CA GLY A 75 6.61 -1.73 16.32
C GLY A 75 7.07 -0.43 16.98
N LYS A 76 8.25 0.11 16.60
CA LYS A 76 8.79 1.36 17.15
C LYS A 76 8.20 2.61 16.50
N ILE A 77 7.51 2.44 15.38
CA ILE A 77 6.83 3.50 14.64
C ILE A 77 5.34 3.17 14.64
N ASN A 78 4.50 4.15 14.98
CA ASN A 78 3.05 3.99 14.94
C ASN A 78 2.53 4.00 13.50
N ASP A 79 1.49 3.21 13.23
CA ASP A 79 0.81 3.24 11.94
C ASP A 79 0.00 4.53 11.78
N ILE A 80 0.43 5.37 10.86
CA ILE A 80 -0.24 6.64 10.49
C ILE A 80 -1.27 6.48 9.37
N THR A 81 -1.40 5.28 8.81
CA THR A 81 -2.24 4.99 7.64
C THR A 81 -3.64 4.54 8.00
N ASN A 82 -3.99 4.46 9.28
CA ASN A 82 -5.28 3.96 9.77
C ASN A 82 -5.70 2.63 9.10
N GLY A 83 -4.73 1.72 8.90
CA GLY A 83 -4.99 0.43 8.27
C GLY A 83 -4.96 0.39 6.74
N ALA A 84 -4.63 1.50 6.05
CA ALA A 84 -4.59 1.50 4.58
C ALA A 84 -3.68 0.37 4.05
N ASN A 85 -4.16 -0.29 2.99
CA ASN A 85 -3.50 -1.45 2.37
C ASN A 85 -3.36 -1.30 0.85
N HIS A 86 -3.90 -0.22 0.28
CA HIS A 86 -3.79 0.10 -1.14
C HIS A 86 -3.41 1.55 -1.33
N TRP A 87 -2.63 1.80 -2.37
CA TRP A 87 -2.25 3.14 -2.76
C TRP A 87 -2.11 3.23 -4.28
N TYR A 88 -2.15 4.45 -4.80
CA TYR A 88 -1.61 4.75 -6.12
C TYR A 88 -0.97 6.13 -6.09
N SER A 89 -0.15 6.41 -7.11
CA SER A 89 0.45 7.73 -7.30
C SER A 89 -0.31 8.50 -8.38
N PRO A 90 -1.08 9.56 -8.03
CA PRO A 90 -1.81 10.33 -9.03
C PRO A 90 -0.93 10.94 -10.11
N ARG A 91 0.31 11.33 -9.78
CA ARG A 91 1.29 11.83 -10.75
C ARG A 91 1.71 10.78 -11.78
N SER A 92 1.73 9.50 -11.41
CA SER A 92 2.09 8.40 -12.31
C SER A 92 0.93 7.92 -13.18
N MET A 93 -0.31 8.30 -12.81
CA MET A 93 -1.49 7.97 -13.59
C MET A 93 -1.59 8.84 -14.84
N PRO A 94 -2.11 8.30 -15.96
CA PRO A 94 -2.32 9.09 -17.16
C PRO A 94 -3.19 10.31 -16.88
N SER A 95 -2.79 11.45 -17.42
CA SER A 95 -3.66 12.63 -17.50
C SER A 95 -4.80 12.40 -18.50
N GLU A 96 -5.80 13.29 -18.48
CA GLU A 96 -6.87 13.30 -19.49
C GLU A 96 -6.32 13.36 -20.93
N ALA A 97 -5.23 14.10 -21.14
CA ALA A 97 -4.53 14.22 -22.43
C ALA A 97 -3.78 12.92 -22.84
N GLU A 98 -3.49 12.03 -21.90
CA GLU A 98 -2.76 10.77 -22.13
C GLU A 98 -3.70 9.55 -22.20
N LYS A 99 -4.97 9.75 -22.57
CA LYS A 99 -5.98 8.68 -22.73
C LYS A 99 -5.50 7.41 -23.45
N PRO A 100 -4.62 7.45 -24.47
CA PRO A 100 -4.10 6.22 -25.09
C PRO A 100 -3.38 5.25 -24.13
N ARG A 101 -2.84 5.73 -23.01
CA ARG A 101 -2.20 4.89 -21.96
C ARG A 101 -3.21 4.06 -21.15
N CYS A 102 -4.52 4.27 -21.34
CA CYS A 102 -5.60 3.61 -20.60
C CYS A 102 -6.21 2.38 -21.30
N LYS A 103 -5.57 1.84 -22.35
CA LYS A 103 -6.13 0.73 -23.16
C LYS A 103 -5.81 -0.63 -22.55
N LYS A 104 -6.74 -1.59 -22.63
CA LYS A 104 -6.48 -3.00 -22.28
C LYS A 104 -5.53 -3.68 -23.29
N PRO A 105 -4.80 -4.75 -22.91
CA PRO A 105 -4.60 -5.22 -21.53
C PRO A 105 -3.77 -4.23 -20.72
N PHE A 106 -3.98 -4.18 -19.40
CA PHE A 106 -3.17 -3.38 -18.48
C PHE A 106 -1.81 -4.07 -18.24
N GLY A 107 -0.74 -3.29 -18.07
CA GLY A 107 0.64 -3.77 -18.11
C GLY A 107 1.40 -3.28 -19.35
N ALA A 108 2.70 -3.55 -19.41
CA ALA A 108 3.60 -3.09 -20.49
C ALA A 108 3.48 -1.58 -20.81
N GLY A 109 3.38 -0.75 -19.76
CA GLY A 109 3.23 0.71 -19.86
C GLY A 109 1.80 1.24 -19.94
N ARG A 110 0.79 0.35 -20.05
CA ARG A 110 -0.64 0.71 -20.00
C ARG A 110 -1.19 0.60 -18.57
N MET A 111 -2.03 1.55 -18.19
CA MET A 111 -2.55 1.71 -16.83
C MET A 111 -4.05 1.49 -16.76
N ASP A 112 -4.55 1.01 -15.61
CA ASP A 112 -5.98 0.96 -15.33
C ASP A 112 -6.52 2.36 -15.04
N CYS A 113 -7.43 2.84 -15.88
CA CYS A 113 -8.02 4.18 -15.76
C CYS A 113 -9.54 4.15 -15.47
N ASN A 114 -10.08 2.98 -15.11
CA ASN A 114 -11.53 2.80 -14.99
C ASN A 114 -12.15 3.50 -13.76
N GLY A 115 -11.35 4.12 -12.90
CA GLY A 115 -11.82 4.85 -11.74
C GLY A 115 -12.41 6.22 -12.09
N GLY A 116 -12.19 6.69 -13.32
CA GLY A 116 -12.58 8.01 -13.79
C GLY A 116 -11.50 9.07 -13.55
N LEU A 117 -11.82 10.31 -13.87
CA LEU A 117 -10.91 11.45 -13.75
C LEU A 117 -11.09 12.16 -12.40
N GLU A 118 -9.98 12.53 -11.78
CA GLU A 118 -9.95 13.36 -10.58
C GLU A 118 -8.96 14.51 -10.74
N LYS A 119 -9.19 15.61 -10.02
CA LYS A 119 -8.21 16.68 -9.93
C LYS A 119 -7.14 16.27 -8.93
N SER A 120 -5.90 16.19 -9.41
CA SER A 120 -4.73 15.89 -8.60
C SER A 120 -3.61 16.85 -9.02
N CYS A 121 -2.70 17.19 -8.11
CA CYS A 121 -1.58 18.09 -8.43
C CYS A 121 -1.93 19.50 -8.91
N GLY A 122 -3.05 20.04 -8.45
CA GLY A 122 -3.36 21.47 -8.57
C GLY A 122 -3.65 21.99 -9.97
N LYS A 123 -3.41 21.23 -11.06
CA LYS A 123 -3.56 21.77 -12.44
C LYS A 123 -4.15 20.80 -13.48
N SER A 124 -3.86 19.50 -13.45
CA SER A 124 -4.38 18.54 -14.43
C SER A 124 -5.36 17.54 -13.80
N ARG A 125 -6.34 17.07 -14.59
CA ARG A 125 -7.14 15.91 -14.22
C ARG A 125 -6.39 14.65 -14.63
N ASN A 126 -6.20 13.73 -13.70
CA ASN A 126 -5.58 12.44 -13.95
C ASN A 126 -6.59 11.33 -13.69
N TYR A 127 -6.43 10.21 -14.39
CA TYR A 127 -7.25 9.04 -14.15
C TYR A 127 -6.90 8.40 -12.81
N LYS A 128 -7.88 7.80 -12.17
CA LYS A 128 -7.68 6.91 -11.01
C LYS A 128 -7.90 5.45 -11.42
N PRO A 129 -7.23 4.49 -10.76
CA PRO A 129 -7.48 3.07 -10.97
C PRO A 129 -8.95 2.69 -10.72
N GLY A 130 -9.45 1.70 -11.44
CA GLY A 130 -10.82 1.20 -11.29
C GLY A 130 -11.15 0.76 -9.88
N TRP A 131 -10.20 0.10 -9.22
CA TRP A 131 -10.37 -0.36 -7.84
C TRP A 131 -10.57 0.80 -6.84
N ALA A 132 -10.11 2.01 -7.14
CA ALA A 132 -10.22 3.17 -6.25
C ALA A 132 -11.57 3.91 -6.36
N LYS A 133 -12.43 3.56 -7.33
CA LYS A 133 -13.64 4.33 -7.66
C LYS A 133 -14.60 4.51 -6.46
N ASN A 134 -14.80 3.44 -5.69
CA ASN A 134 -15.80 3.35 -4.62
C ASN A 134 -15.18 2.97 -3.27
N ARG A 135 -13.91 3.32 -3.05
CA ARG A 135 -13.17 2.95 -1.84
C ARG A 135 -12.98 4.16 -0.94
N ASN A 136 -12.87 3.91 0.36
CA ASN A 136 -12.69 4.94 1.36
C ASN A 136 -11.24 5.44 1.32
N PRO A 137 -11.00 6.71 0.95
CA PRO A 137 -9.66 7.27 1.00
C PRO A 137 -9.22 7.48 2.46
N VAL A 138 -7.94 7.31 2.72
CA VAL A 138 -7.31 7.66 3.98
C VAL A 138 -6.41 8.87 3.77
N TYR A 139 -6.63 9.90 4.58
CA TYR A 139 -5.82 11.12 4.58
C TYR A 139 -4.75 11.01 5.66
N ILE A 140 -3.50 11.25 5.27
CA ILE A 140 -2.34 11.15 6.14
C ILE A 140 -1.67 12.52 6.16
N SER A 141 -1.44 13.06 7.36
CA SER A 141 -0.79 14.37 7.49
C SER A 141 0.61 14.36 6.87
N ASN A 142 0.95 15.45 6.19
CA ASN A 142 2.25 15.64 5.52
C ASN A 142 2.57 14.57 4.44
N VAL A 143 1.59 13.85 3.92
CA VAL A 143 1.70 13.11 2.66
C VAL A 143 1.24 14.01 1.53
N ARG A 144 2.01 14.08 0.45
CA ARG A 144 1.62 14.89 -0.70
C ARG A 144 0.59 14.13 -1.53
N ASP A 145 -0.64 14.64 -1.59
CA ASP A 145 -1.75 14.08 -2.40
C ASP A 145 -1.40 13.90 -3.89
N CYS A 146 -0.39 14.62 -4.37
CA CYS A 146 0.19 14.43 -5.70
C CYS A 146 0.87 13.08 -5.91
N TYR A 147 1.53 12.61 -4.87
CA TYR A 147 2.45 11.50 -4.92
C TYR A 147 1.78 10.22 -4.45
N PHE A 148 0.89 10.30 -3.45
CA PHE A 148 0.23 9.14 -2.91
C PHE A 148 -1.21 9.44 -2.53
N LYS A 149 -2.09 8.50 -2.83
CA LYS A 149 -3.43 8.41 -2.25
C LYS A 149 -3.61 7.01 -1.69
N PHE A 150 -4.07 6.93 -0.44
CA PHE A 150 -4.20 5.69 0.32
C PHE A 150 -5.66 5.29 0.48
N PHE A 151 -5.94 3.99 0.52
CA PHE A 151 -7.29 3.44 0.61
C PHE A 151 -7.34 2.19 1.50
N LEU A 152 -8.51 1.99 2.09
CA LEU A 152 -8.93 0.72 2.69
C LEU A 152 -9.66 -0.11 1.61
N LEU A 153 -9.23 -1.35 1.36
CA LEU A 153 -10.02 -2.33 0.58
C LEU A 153 -10.94 -3.18 1.45
#